data_AF-A0A152A8R5-F1
#
_entry.id   AF-A0A152A8R5-F1
#
_cell.length_a   1.000
_cell.length_b   1.000
_cell.length_c   1.000
_cell.angle_alpha   90.00
_cell.angle_beta   90.00
_cell.angle_gamma   90.00
#
_symmetry.space_group_name_H-M   'P 1'
#
loop_
_entity.id
_entity.type
_entity.pdbx_description
1 polymer ?
#
loop_
_entity_poly.entity_id
_entity_poly.type
_entity_poly.pdbx_seq_one_letter_code
_entity_poly.pdbx_strand_id
1 'polypeptide(L)'
;MSELNIRPKKVKKLDSPFVDRESFFDRVTPICYRNYRNRNVEDKSNKEHTFILISGASGIGKTRSGREISTIPKDFLVKYSNGDNRFVEAMQDPIYCYIRLQHDLQEYDGSESPEIRTGVRVAISQAERYSDINFRNLPLSNRYKFRNVIKKLLEGREEKVTPIVIHFDSFRSYIEECYYRIKYCENRKEALNGAKSIFMELFSPIGAFMKGFDEERDGIDRDKVFIIPVITGAASSDVSLSTPKIDSLEIIVLEPLNMNVCSEMLNYYLTIDKIDLKNQYDILKILIGDTGYIPGDIETILSNFGVISDKSSFNTFNRICEDYTSWYSSLEFRNKRIILDKLFQLSITQEPIDLSYILLEENDNKYTIEDLRRIGLGHLIPVSSKYTVYMPFMMFYWINEEINVIPNQKVDLFIPTVKNPWTWKNFVVIFPYIHIGLINSLNSLHGFISLQSIFRGSSGIDNIPKTIFQLTSPLEVLIELATDILSNHTKILDIHSSICICSKPNIFKCDKYTADLVEYRFYLTSVERNFLVLVHCKQSDLPVNGENVNLSQSNIVEWYTKLISLLFSKPYIQPNESVILVYFTNGIIDDPQKELHSFDIYLSNNHHNNIHLLLFHKDNLDQFLSSTFSHRALI
;
A
#
# COMPACT_ATOMS: atom_id res chain seq x y z
N MET A 1 -28.50 -27.23 -36.50
CA MET A 1 -28.14 -26.71 -35.16
C MET A 1 -27.18 -25.54 -35.39
N SER A 2 -27.43 -24.36 -34.83
CA SER A 2 -26.51 -23.22 -35.01
C SER A 2 -25.18 -23.50 -34.30
N GLU A 3 -24.07 -23.32 -35.02
CA GLU A 3 -22.71 -23.50 -34.50
C GLU A 3 -22.40 -22.53 -33.35
N LEU A 4 -21.51 -22.95 -32.44
CA LEU A 4 -20.98 -22.10 -31.38
C LEU A 4 -20.15 -20.96 -32.01
N ASN A 5 -20.71 -19.76 -32.14
CA ASN A 5 -20.04 -18.63 -32.78
C ASN A 5 -19.10 -17.90 -31.80
N ILE A 6 -17.98 -18.53 -31.45
CA ILE A 6 -16.90 -17.92 -30.66
C ILE A 6 -15.59 -17.97 -31.44
N ARG A 7 -14.75 -16.95 -31.26
CA ARG A 7 -13.40 -16.88 -31.84
C ARG A 7 -12.44 -16.24 -30.85
N PRO A 8 -11.16 -16.64 -30.83
CA PRO A 8 -10.16 -16.00 -29.98
C PRO A 8 -10.09 -14.49 -30.24
N LYS A 9 -10.36 -13.68 -29.21
CA LYS A 9 -10.18 -12.23 -29.29
C LYS A 9 -8.70 -11.90 -29.25
N LYS A 10 -8.27 -10.96 -30.10
CA LYS A 10 -6.92 -10.41 -30.00
C LYS A 10 -6.76 -9.71 -28.65
N VAL A 11 -5.68 -10.03 -27.95
CA VAL A 11 -5.29 -9.30 -26.74
C VAL A 11 -4.98 -7.86 -27.16
N LYS A 12 -5.84 -6.92 -26.80
CA LYS A 12 -5.55 -5.51 -27.00
C LYS A 12 -4.33 -5.17 -26.15
N LYS A 13 -3.33 -4.48 -26.71
CA LYS A 13 -2.31 -3.84 -25.87
C LYS A 13 -3.01 -2.70 -25.12
N LEU A 14 -2.71 -2.51 -23.83
CA LEU A 14 -3.15 -1.30 -23.15
C LEU A 14 -2.19 -0.17 -23.48
N ASP A 15 -2.74 1.04 -23.47
CA ASP A 15 -2.00 2.26 -23.82
C ASP A 15 -1.03 2.70 -22.71
N SER A 16 -1.17 2.12 -21.51
CA SER A 16 -0.31 2.37 -20.35
C SER A 16 0.74 1.26 -20.14
N PRO A 17 2.00 1.62 -19.85
CA PRO A 17 3.05 0.65 -19.60
C PRO A 17 2.82 -0.11 -18.28
N PHE A 18 3.20 -1.37 -18.24
CA PHE A 18 3.19 -2.18 -17.01
C PHE A 18 4.60 -2.19 -16.41
N VAL A 19 4.81 -1.29 -15.46
CA VAL A 19 6.13 -0.89 -14.95
C VAL A 19 6.36 -1.36 -13.52
N ASP A 20 7.63 -1.53 -13.11
CA ASP A 20 8.03 -1.98 -11.76
C ASP A 20 7.41 -3.32 -11.35
N ARG A 21 7.40 -4.25 -12.31
CA ARG A 21 6.76 -5.57 -12.20
C ARG A 21 7.63 -6.67 -12.81
N GLU A 22 8.92 -6.43 -12.92
CA GLU A 22 9.92 -7.41 -13.33
C GLU A 22 9.90 -8.62 -12.39
N SER A 23 9.80 -8.36 -11.08
CA SER A 23 9.66 -9.41 -10.05
C SER A 23 8.38 -10.24 -10.22
N PHE A 24 7.30 -9.64 -10.73
CA PHE A 24 6.08 -10.36 -11.08
C PHE A 24 6.33 -11.30 -12.27
N PHE A 25 6.98 -10.83 -13.33
CA PHE A 25 7.32 -11.67 -14.48
C PHE A 25 8.31 -12.79 -14.13
N ASP A 26 9.28 -12.50 -13.27
CA ASP A 26 10.25 -13.48 -12.75
C ASP A 26 9.57 -14.62 -11.99
N ARG A 27 8.43 -14.35 -11.33
CA ARG A 27 7.66 -15.37 -10.59
C ARG A 27 6.66 -16.11 -11.47
N VAL A 28 5.98 -15.42 -12.39
CA VAL A 28 4.89 -16.02 -13.16
C VAL A 28 5.38 -16.83 -14.37
N THR A 29 6.50 -16.44 -14.97
CA THR A 29 7.03 -17.11 -16.18
C THR A 29 7.45 -18.55 -15.91
N PRO A 30 8.18 -18.88 -14.83
CA PRO A 30 8.49 -20.27 -14.47
C PRO A 30 7.24 -21.14 -14.31
N ILE A 31 6.15 -20.58 -13.77
CA ILE A 31 4.88 -21.29 -13.58
C ILE A 31 4.24 -21.61 -14.93
N CYS A 32 4.22 -20.64 -15.85
CA CYS A 32 3.73 -20.84 -17.21
C CYS A 32 4.53 -21.94 -17.93
N TYR A 33 5.86 -21.91 -17.80
CA TYR A 33 6.74 -22.91 -18.39
C TYR A 33 6.54 -24.30 -17.75
N ARG A 34 6.36 -24.37 -16.43
CA ARG A 34 6.01 -25.62 -15.71
C ARG A 34 4.71 -26.22 -16.25
N ASN A 35 3.65 -25.43 -16.38
CA ASN A 35 2.38 -25.89 -16.94
C ASN A 35 2.52 -26.36 -18.39
N TYR A 36 3.34 -25.67 -19.20
CA TYR A 36 3.68 -26.09 -20.56
C TYR A 36 4.39 -27.45 -20.56
N ARG A 37 5.44 -27.65 -19.77
CA ARG A 37 6.18 -28.93 -19.73
C ARG A 37 5.33 -30.09 -19.25
N ASN A 38 4.45 -29.83 -18.27
CA ASN A 38 3.65 -30.86 -17.63
C ASN A 38 2.42 -31.27 -18.46
N ARG A 39 2.14 -30.60 -19.60
CA ARG A 39 0.99 -30.95 -20.45
C ARG A 39 1.04 -32.38 -20.99
N ASN A 40 2.23 -33.00 -21.05
CA ASN A 40 2.48 -34.31 -21.65
C ASN A 40 2.98 -35.38 -20.68
N VAL A 41 2.97 -35.13 -19.36
CA VAL A 41 3.41 -36.14 -18.39
C VAL A 41 2.40 -37.29 -18.34
N GLU A 42 2.84 -38.54 -18.30
CA GLU A 42 1.95 -39.71 -18.32
C GLU A 42 1.24 -39.94 -16.98
N ASP A 43 1.92 -39.70 -15.85
CA ASP A 43 1.41 -39.93 -14.49
C ASP A 43 0.89 -38.64 -13.85
N LYS A 44 -0.21 -38.11 -14.42
CA LYS A 44 -0.70 -36.76 -14.08
C LYS A 44 -1.38 -36.73 -12.72
N SER A 45 -0.63 -36.36 -11.68
CA SER A 45 -1.23 -35.88 -10.45
C SER A 45 -1.71 -34.43 -10.61
N ASN A 46 -2.78 -34.03 -9.92
CA ASN A 46 -3.25 -32.64 -9.89
C ASN A 46 -2.18 -31.64 -9.40
N LYS A 47 -1.06 -32.12 -8.81
CA LYS A 47 0.04 -31.30 -8.30
C LYS A 47 0.92 -30.70 -9.41
N GLU A 48 0.83 -31.23 -10.63
CA GLU A 48 1.71 -30.85 -11.74
C GLU A 48 1.21 -29.61 -12.51
N HIS A 49 -0.07 -29.24 -12.34
CA HIS A 49 -0.65 -28.07 -12.98
C HIS A 49 -0.96 -26.99 -11.95
N THR A 50 -0.29 -25.86 -12.11
CA THR A 50 -0.28 -24.81 -11.12
C THR A 50 -1.28 -23.70 -11.46
N PHE A 51 -2.05 -23.31 -10.46
CA PHE A 51 -2.88 -22.11 -10.50
C PHE A 51 -2.12 -20.90 -9.96
N ILE A 52 -2.41 -19.72 -10.52
CA ILE A 52 -1.81 -18.47 -10.09
C ILE A 52 -2.89 -17.64 -9.39
N LEU A 53 -2.70 -17.36 -8.10
CA LEU A 53 -3.53 -16.42 -7.35
C LEU A 53 -2.76 -15.12 -7.17
N ILE A 54 -3.27 -14.04 -7.77
CA ILE A 54 -2.70 -12.69 -7.61
C ILE A 54 -3.49 -11.98 -6.51
N SER A 55 -2.80 -11.66 -5.43
CA SER A 55 -3.36 -11.02 -4.24
C SER A 55 -2.75 -9.65 -3.97
N GLY A 56 -3.42 -8.85 -3.14
CA GLY A 56 -3.01 -7.50 -2.79
C GLY A 56 -4.21 -6.58 -2.54
N ALA A 57 -3.93 -5.36 -2.08
CA ALA A 57 -4.93 -4.35 -1.71
C ALA A 57 -5.78 -3.89 -2.91
N SER A 58 -6.85 -3.11 -2.66
CA SER A 58 -7.62 -2.48 -3.74
C SER A 58 -6.72 -1.55 -4.57
N GLY A 59 -7.05 -1.33 -5.84
CA GLY A 59 -6.27 -0.46 -6.73
C GLY A 59 -4.84 -0.92 -7.11
N ILE A 60 -4.30 -1.99 -6.50
CA ILE A 60 -2.89 -2.39 -6.65
C ILE A 60 -2.50 -2.98 -8.03
N GLY A 61 -3.46 -3.10 -8.95
CA GLY A 61 -3.24 -3.63 -10.30
C GLY A 61 -3.44 -5.13 -10.50
N LYS A 62 -4.15 -5.83 -9.60
CA LYS A 62 -4.38 -7.30 -9.69
C LYS A 62 -4.94 -7.74 -11.06
N THR A 63 -6.06 -7.14 -11.48
CA THR A 63 -6.71 -7.44 -12.77
C THR A 63 -5.78 -7.14 -13.95
N ARG A 64 -4.98 -6.06 -13.84
CA ARG A 64 -3.97 -5.71 -14.86
C ARG A 64 -2.88 -6.79 -14.94
N SER A 65 -2.33 -7.22 -13.81
CA SER A 65 -1.33 -8.29 -13.74
C SER A 65 -1.85 -9.61 -14.31
N GLY A 66 -3.11 -9.97 -14.03
CA GLY A 66 -3.71 -11.18 -14.60
C GLY A 66 -3.79 -11.15 -16.14
N ARG A 67 -4.00 -9.97 -16.71
CA ARG A 67 -3.92 -9.77 -18.17
C ARG A 67 -2.49 -9.82 -18.70
N GLU A 68 -1.53 -9.26 -17.97
CA GLU A 68 -0.12 -9.19 -18.39
C GLU A 68 0.57 -10.55 -18.51
N ILE A 69 -0.01 -11.61 -17.91
CA ILE A 69 0.41 -13.00 -18.16
C ILE A 69 0.23 -13.40 -19.63
N SER A 70 -0.71 -12.79 -20.35
CA SER A 70 -0.89 -13.01 -21.80
C SER A 70 0.05 -12.18 -22.68
N THR A 71 0.86 -11.30 -22.08
CA THR A 71 1.77 -10.39 -22.78
C THR A 71 3.16 -10.36 -22.15
N ILE A 72 3.59 -11.49 -21.55
CA ILE A 72 4.92 -11.62 -20.91
C ILE A 72 6.00 -11.22 -21.93
N PRO A 73 6.94 -10.31 -21.56
CA PRO A 73 7.98 -9.89 -22.48
C PRO A 73 8.87 -11.07 -22.88
N LYS A 74 9.31 -11.07 -24.15
CA LYS A 74 10.09 -12.17 -24.74
C LYS A 74 11.34 -12.53 -23.93
N ASP A 75 12.01 -11.54 -23.35
CA ASP A 75 13.24 -11.75 -22.60
C ASP A 75 13.01 -12.60 -21.34
N PHE A 76 11.88 -12.42 -20.64
CA PHE A 76 11.50 -13.27 -19.51
C PHE A 76 11.18 -14.70 -19.99
N LEU A 77 10.44 -14.84 -21.09
CA LEU A 77 10.13 -16.15 -21.67
C LEU A 77 11.41 -16.92 -22.03
N VAL A 78 12.38 -16.27 -22.67
CA VAL A 78 13.67 -16.88 -23.04
C VAL A 78 14.48 -17.24 -21.80
N LYS A 79 14.59 -16.31 -20.83
CA LYS A 79 15.33 -16.48 -19.57
C LYS A 79 14.85 -17.72 -18.80
N TYR A 80 13.54 -17.90 -18.63
CA TYR A 80 12.98 -18.94 -17.75
C TYR A 80 12.64 -20.26 -18.45
N SER A 81 12.65 -20.29 -19.77
CA SER A 81 12.44 -21.51 -20.55
C SER A 81 13.74 -22.20 -20.95
N ASN A 82 14.90 -21.68 -20.54
CA ASN A 82 16.21 -22.09 -21.03
C ASN A 82 16.30 -22.07 -22.57
N GLY A 83 15.64 -21.10 -23.21
CA GLY A 83 15.62 -20.97 -24.68
C GLY A 83 14.72 -21.95 -25.43
N ASP A 84 13.69 -22.53 -24.80
CA ASP A 84 12.69 -23.35 -25.50
C ASP A 84 11.86 -22.47 -26.46
N ASN A 85 12.29 -22.41 -27.72
CA ASN A 85 11.65 -21.60 -28.75
C ASN A 85 10.17 -21.94 -28.97
N ARG A 86 9.76 -23.20 -28.78
CA ARG A 86 8.36 -23.60 -28.96
C ARG A 86 7.47 -22.98 -27.88
N PHE A 87 7.94 -22.97 -26.64
CA PHE A 87 7.25 -22.29 -25.55
C PHE A 87 7.22 -20.77 -25.76
N VAL A 88 8.34 -20.17 -26.14
CA VAL A 88 8.45 -18.73 -26.39
C VAL A 88 7.46 -18.32 -27.49
N GLU A 89 7.44 -19.02 -28.63
CA GLU A 89 6.52 -18.77 -29.73
C GLU A 89 5.06 -18.94 -29.32
N ALA A 90 4.73 -19.99 -28.56
CA ALA A 90 3.39 -20.22 -28.05
C ALA A 90 2.90 -19.05 -27.19
N MET A 91 3.72 -18.60 -26.24
CA MET A 91 3.38 -17.51 -25.32
C MET A 91 3.35 -16.11 -25.95
N GLN A 92 3.78 -15.96 -27.21
CA GLN A 92 3.63 -14.70 -27.95
C GLN A 92 2.24 -14.54 -28.60
N ASP A 93 1.44 -15.60 -28.71
CA ASP A 93 0.07 -15.56 -29.23
C ASP A 93 -0.91 -16.40 -28.37
N PRO A 94 -1.03 -16.12 -27.05
CA PRO A 94 -1.95 -16.84 -26.19
C PRO A 94 -3.40 -16.42 -26.43
N ILE A 95 -4.33 -17.34 -26.18
CA ILE A 95 -5.75 -17.02 -26.08
C ILE A 95 -6.03 -16.53 -24.65
N TYR A 96 -6.47 -15.27 -24.51
CA TYR A 96 -6.80 -14.70 -23.20
C TYR A 96 -8.31 -14.67 -22.96
N CYS A 97 -8.75 -15.38 -21.93
CA CYS A 97 -10.14 -15.50 -21.50
C CYS A 97 -10.34 -14.75 -20.18
N TYR A 98 -10.83 -13.51 -20.24
CA TYR A 98 -11.21 -12.75 -19.05
C TYR A 98 -12.64 -13.07 -18.62
N ILE A 99 -12.79 -13.56 -17.38
CA ILE A 99 -14.05 -14.00 -16.80
C ILE A 99 -14.31 -13.18 -15.54
N ARG A 100 -15.26 -12.25 -15.60
CA ARG A 100 -15.75 -11.54 -14.41
C ARG A 100 -16.87 -12.36 -13.77
N LEU A 101 -16.66 -12.83 -12.54
CA LEU A 101 -17.61 -13.75 -11.90
C LEU A 101 -18.89 -13.08 -11.36
N GLN A 102 -18.95 -11.74 -11.33
CA GLN A 102 -19.99 -10.99 -10.59
C GLN A 102 -21.38 -10.88 -11.24
N HIS A 103 -21.60 -11.14 -12.54
CA HIS A 103 -22.83 -10.56 -13.16
C HIS A 103 -23.71 -11.39 -14.10
N ASP A 104 -23.32 -12.54 -14.64
CA ASP A 104 -24.03 -12.99 -15.86
C ASP A 104 -24.53 -14.44 -15.89
N LEU A 105 -24.17 -15.28 -14.92
CA LEU A 105 -24.45 -16.74 -15.00
C LEU A 105 -24.87 -17.41 -13.70
N GLN A 106 -25.23 -16.63 -12.69
CA GLN A 106 -25.36 -17.18 -11.36
C GLN A 106 -26.56 -18.14 -11.21
N GLU A 107 -27.60 -18.00 -12.03
CA GLU A 107 -28.74 -18.94 -12.06
C GLU A 107 -28.33 -20.35 -12.51
N TYR A 108 -27.23 -20.45 -13.27
CA TYR A 108 -26.68 -21.71 -13.75
C TYR A 108 -25.80 -22.40 -12.71
N ASP A 109 -25.39 -21.69 -11.67
CA ASP A 109 -24.44 -22.25 -10.71
C ASP A 109 -25.04 -23.33 -9.82
N GLY A 110 -26.37 -23.34 -9.65
CA GLY A 110 -27.09 -24.40 -8.94
C GLY A 110 -27.76 -25.44 -9.86
N SER A 111 -27.80 -25.21 -11.17
CA SER A 111 -28.60 -26.02 -12.11
C SER A 111 -27.79 -26.79 -13.16
N GLU A 112 -26.53 -26.42 -13.37
CA GLU A 112 -25.69 -26.99 -14.43
C GLU A 112 -24.41 -27.63 -13.90
N SER A 113 -23.89 -28.60 -14.67
CA SER A 113 -22.64 -29.28 -14.31
C SER A 113 -21.43 -28.32 -14.33
N PRO A 114 -20.37 -28.59 -13.55
CA PRO A 114 -19.15 -27.78 -13.56
C PRO A 114 -18.56 -27.57 -14.96
N GLU A 115 -18.55 -28.62 -15.79
CA GLU A 115 -18.12 -28.59 -17.20
C GLU A 115 -18.84 -27.52 -18.02
N ILE A 116 -20.15 -27.42 -17.86
CA ILE A 116 -20.97 -26.43 -18.57
C ILE A 116 -20.74 -25.04 -17.98
N ARG A 117 -20.77 -24.90 -16.65
CA ARG A 117 -20.59 -23.60 -15.97
C ARG A 117 -19.28 -22.92 -16.35
N THR A 118 -18.19 -23.67 -16.42
CA THR A 118 -16.87 -23.16 -16.79
C THR A 118 -16.78 -22.92 -18.30
N GLY A 119 -17.29 -23.84 -19.13
CA GLY A 119 -17.26 -23.69 -20.58
C GLY A 119 -18.07 -22.49 -21.08
N VAL A 120 -19.27 -22.26 -20.54
CA VAL A 120 -20.07 -21.06 -20.86
C VAL A 120 -19.31 -19.78 -20.54
N ARG A 121 -18.68 -19.68 -19.36
CA ARG A 121 -17.89 -18.50 -18.97
C ARG A 121 -16.75 -18.22 -19.94
N VAL A 122 -16.04 -19.26 -20.36
CA VAL A 122 -15.00 -19.15 -21.39
C VAL A 122 -15.60 -18.71 -22.72
N ALA A 123 -16.71 -19.31 -23.15
CA ALA A 123 -17.38 -18.93 -24.39
C ALA A 123 -17.82 -17.46 -24.40
N ILE A 124 -18.41 -16.97 -23.31
CA ILE A 124 -18.79 -15.54 -23.15
C ILE A 124 -17.57 -14.64 -23.28
N SER A 125 -16.46 -15.00 -22.65
CA SER A 125 -15.24 -14.18 -22.73
C SER A 125 -14.79 -13.95 -24.17
N GLN A 126 -15.10 -14.90 -25.08
CA GLN A 126 -14.70 -14.89 -26.49
C GLN A 126 -15.83 -14.50 -27.46
N ALA A 127 -17.08 -14.39 -27.03
CA ALA A 127 -18.19 -13.99 -27.88
C ALA A 127 -18.13 -12.49 -28.26
N GLU A 128 -18.53 -12.15 -29.50
CA GLU A 128 -18.58 -10.75 -29.95
C GLU A 128 -19.69 -9.97 -29.25
N ARG A 129 -20.89 -10.56 -29.11
CA ARG A 129 -22.00 -9.99 -28.34
C ARG A 129 -22.52 -11.00 -27.33
N TYR A 130 -22.88 -10.52 -26.14
CA TYR A 130 -23.49 -11.34 -25.09
C TYR A 130 -24.77 -12.05 -25.58
N SER A 131 -25.56 -11.37 -26.43
CA SER A 131 -26.77 -11.89 -27.05
C SER A 131 -26.55 -13.09 -27.97
N ASP A 132 -25.32 -13.29 -28.47
CA ASP A 132 -24.99 -14.41 -29.36
C ASP A 132 -25.00 -15.74 -28.60
N ILE A 133 -24.94 -15.68 -27.27
CA ILE A 133 -25.06 -16.82 -26.38
C ILE A 133 -26.51 -16.84 -25.89
N ASN A 134 -27.35 -17.61 -26.57
CA ASN A 134 -28.77 -17.73 -26.22
C ASN A 134 -28.94 -18.54 -24.93
N PHE A 135 -29.10 -17.82 -23.81
CA PHE A 135 -29.27 -18.33 -22.45
C PHE A 135 -30.72 -18.68 -22.08
N ARG A 136 -31.70 -18.01 -22.68
CA ARG A 136 -33.07 -17.97 -22.15
C ARG A 136 -33.95 -19.16 -22.54
N ASN A 137 -33.58 -19.96 -23.54
CA ASN A 137 -34.52 -20.89 -24.17
C ASN A 137 -34.04 -22.35 -24.36
N LEU A 138 -32.90 -22.76 -23.81
CA LEU A 138 -32.42 -24.14 -23.93
C LEU A 138 -31.67 -24.55 -22.65
N PRO A 139 -31.84 -25.80 -22.14
CA PRO A 139 -30.83 -26.37 -21.24
C PRO A 139 -29.48 -26.22 -21.92
N LEU A 140 -28.46 -25.75 -21.19
CA LEU A 140 -27.16 -25.49 -21.77
C LEU A 140 -26.63 -26.82 -22.32
N SER A 141 -26.75 -27.01 -23.62
CA SER A 141 -26.54 -28.32 -24.22
C SER A 141 -25.08 -28.74 -24.11
N ASN A 142 -24.78 -30.00 -24.43
CA ASN A 142 -23.40 -30.53 -24.51
C ASN A 142 -22.42 -29.59 -25.24
N ARG A 143 -22.90 -28.69 -26.12
CA ARG A 143 -22.09 -27.68 -26.83
C ARG A 143 -21.24 -26.78 -25.94
N TYR A 144 -21.71 -26.43 -24.74
CA TYR A 144 -21.00 -25.51 -23.84
C TYR A 144 -20.17 -26.22 -22.77
N LYS A 145 -20.02 -27.55 -22.86
CA LYS A 145 -19.03 -28.24 -22.04
C LYS A 145 -17.66 -27.61 -22.30
N PHE A 146 -16.92 -27.36 -21.24
CA PHE A 146 -15.60 -26.73 -21.27
C PHE A 146 -14.73 -27.30 -22.39
N ARG A 147 -14.69 -28.63 -22.49
CA ARG A 147 -14.04 -29.39 -23.56
C ARG A 147 -14.36 -28.91 -24.98
N ASN A 148 -15.64 -28.78 -25.30
CA ASN A 148 -16.11 -28.40 -26.63
C ASN A 148 -15.82 -26.93 -26.93
N VAL A 149 -15.87 -26.08 -25.89
CA VAL A 149 -15.51 -24.67 -26.00
C VAL A 149 -14.00 -24.53 -26.28
N ILE A 150 -13.15 -25.26 -25.58
CA ILE A 150 -11.71 -25.26 -25.86
C ILE A 150 -11.43 -25.76 -27.28
N LYS A 151 -12.06 -26.86 -27.71
CA LYS A 151 -11.94 -27.35 -29.10
C LYS A 151 -12.26 -26.27 -30.12
N LYS A 152 -13.38 -25.55 -29.92
CA LYS A 152 -13.79 -24.48 -30.82
C LYS A 152 -12.77 -23.33 -30.86
N LEU A 153 -12.16 -22.99 -29.72
CA LEU A 153 -11.13 -21.95 -29.64
C LEU A 153 -9.82 -22.32 -30.34
N LEU A 154 -9.55 -23.62 -30.50
CA LEU A 154 -8.35 -24.14 -31.18
C LEU A 154 -8.54 -24.33 -32.69
N GLU A 155 -9.76 -24.21 -33.22
CA GLU A 155 -10.01 -24.31 -34.67
C GLU A 155 -9.16 -23.29 -35.44
N GLY A 156 -8.42 -23.77 -36.45
CA GLY A 156 -7.49 -22.94 -37.23
C GLY A 156 -6.14 -22.67 -36.56
N ARG A 157 -5.85 -23.30 -35.41
CA ARG A 157 -4.55 -23.27 -34.72
C ARG A 157 -3.90 -24.66 -34.60
N GLU A 158 -4.30 -25.61 -35.45
CA GLU A 158 -3.96 -27.04 -35.29
C GLU A 158 -2.46 -27.37 -35.39
N GLU A 159 -1.61 -26.47 -35.89
CA GLU A 159 -0.17 -26.72 -36.08
C GLU A 159 0.71 -26.20 -34.95
N LYS A 160 0.18 -25.38 -34.04
CA LYS A 160 0.97 -24.68 -33.01
C LYS A 160 0.51 -25.01 -31.59
N VAL A 161 1.46 -25.08 -30.67
CA VAL A 161 1.13 -25.12 -29.24
C VAL A 161 0.47 -23.81 -28.86
N THR A 162 -0.76 -23.88 -28.35
CA THR A 162 -1.58 -22.71 -28.02
C THR A 162 -1.78 -22.63 -26.51
N PRO A 163 -1.25 -21.58 -25.84
CA PRO A 163 -1.59 -21.29 -24.46
C PRO A 163 -3.01 -20.72 -24.36
N ILE A 164 -3.74 -21.11 -23.33
CA ILE A 164 -5.02 -20.50 -22.98
C ILE A 164 -4.92 -19.94 -21.56
N VAL A 165 -4.88 -18.61 -21.44
CA VAL A 165 -4.89 -17.92 -20.15
C VAL A 165 -6.34 -17.72 -19.72
N ILE A 166 -6.78 -18.42 -18.67
CA ILE A 166 -8.14 -18.31 -18.13
C ILE A 166 -8.07 -17.49 -16.85
N HIS A 167 -8.52 -16.24 -16.92
CA HIS A 167 -8.42 -15.27 -15.85
C HIS A 167 -9.78 -15.05 -15.20
N PHE A 168 -9.96 -15.62 -14.00
CA PHE A 168 -11.13 -15.44 -13.15
C PHE A 168 -10.93 -14.24 -12.24
N ASP A 169 -11.72 -13.18 -12.44
CA ASP A 169 -11.70 -11.99 -11.61
C ASP A 169 -12.93 -11.90 -10.71
N SER A 170 -12.81 -11.13 -9.63
CA SER A 170 -13.85 -10.87 -8.63
C SER A 170 -14.35 -12.14 -7.92
N PHE A 171 -13.47 -13.13 -7.72
CA PHE A 171 -13.87 -14.41 -7.11
C PHE A 171 -14.42 -14.27 -5.69
N ARG A 172 -13.99 -13.26 -4.93
CA ARG A 172 -14.49 -13.03 -3.58
C ARG A 172 -15.97 -12.69 -3.60
N SER A 173 -16.38 -11.70 -4.40
CA SER A 173 -17.78 -11.32 -4.50
C SER A 173 -18.64 -12.50 -4.93
N TYR A 174 -18.09 -13.37 -5.78
CA TYR A 174 -18.74 -14.61 -6.16
C TYR A 174 -18.95 -15.59 -4.99
N ILE A 175 -17.92 -15.81 -4.15
CA ILE A 175 -18.04 -16.65 -2.95
C ILE A 175 -19.02 -16.03 -1.95
N GLU A 176 -18.94 -14.72 -1.70
CA GLU A 176 -19.84 -14.01 -0.80
C GLU A 176 -21.29 -14.15 -1.26
N GLU A 177 -21.54 -14.00 -2.55
CA GLU A 177 -22.86 -14.17 -3.11
C GLU A 177 -23.37 -15.62 -3.00
N CYS A 178 -22.53 -16.60 -3.31
CA CYS A 178 -22.85 -18.02 -3.09
C CYS A 178 -23.17 -18.28 -1.61
N TYR A 179 -22.41 -17.68 -0.70
CA TYR A 179 -22.64 -17.77 0.73
C TYR A 179 -24.01 -17.18 1.12
N TYR A 180 -24.37 -15.99 0.62
CA TYR A 180 -25.68 -15.39 0.87
C TYR A 180 -26.85 -16.26 0.38
N ARG A 181 -26.67 -16.99 -0.74
CA ARG A 181 -27.68 -17.92 -1.26
C ARG A 181 -27.85 -19.17 -0.37
N ILE A 182 -26.76 -19.64 0.23
CA ILE A 182 -26.75 -20.84 1.10
C ILE A 182 -27.11 -20.50 2.56
N LYS A 183 -27.05 -19.22 2.96
CA LYS A 183 -27.20 -18.71 4.34
C LYS A 183 -28.51 -19.10 5.07
N TYR A 184 -29.47 -19.73 4.39
CA TYR A 184 -30.62 -20.36 5.05
C TYR A 184 -30.25 -21.62 5.88
N CYS A 185 -28.99 -22.08 5.85
CA CYS A 185 -28.48 -23.10 6.77
C CYS A 185 -28.17 -22.48 8.16
N GLU A 186 -28.57 -23.16 9.24
CA GLU A 186 -28.38 -22.71 10.63
C GLU A 186 -26.89 -22.51 11.04
N ASN A 187 -25.94 -23.03 10.24
CA ASN A 187 -24.49 -22.98 10.50
C ASN A 187 -23.71 -22.15 9.45
N ARG A 188 -23.15 -21.00 9.89
CA ARG A 188 -22.31 -20.10 9.06
C ARG A 188 -21.10 -20.80 8.44
N LYS A 189 -20.46 -21.73 9.15
CA LYS A 189 -19.25 -22.42 8.68
C LYS A 189 -19.56 -23.38 7.54
N GLU A 190 -20.68 -24.08 7.63
CA GLU A 190 -21.15 -25.00 6.57
C GLU A 190 -21.55 -24.23 5.32
N ALA A 191 -22.30 -23.13 5.44
CA ALA A 191 -22.67 -22.30 4.31
C ALA A 191 -21.45 -21.74 3.57
N LEU A 192 -20.42 -21.30 4.30
CA LEU A 192 -19.16 -20.82 3.70
C LEU A 192 -18.39 -21.94 3.00
N ASN A 193 -18.33 -23.13 3.60
CA ASN A 193 -17.71 -24.29 2.96
C ASN A 193 -18.46 -24.72 1.69
N GLY A 194 -19.80 -24.66 1.69
CA GLY A 194 -20.63 -24.90 0.51
C GLY A 194 -20.33 -23.89 -0.61
N ALA A 195 -20.29 -22.59 -0.28
CA ALA A 195 -19.94 -21.54 -1.24
C ALA A 195 -18.53 -21.74 -1.84
N LYS A 196 -17.57 -22.13 -1.00
CA LYS A 196 -16.21 -22.49 -1.44
C LYS A 196 -16.23 -23.70 -2.36
N SER A 197 -17.00 -24.75 -2.06
CA SER A 197 -17.13 -25.93 -2.91
C SER A 197 -17.67 -25.59 -4.30
N ILE A 198 -18.69 -24.74 -4.38
CA ILE A 198 -19.25 -24.29 -5.68
C ILE A 198 -18.19 -23.57 -6.51
N PHE A 199 -17.42 -22.68 -5.88
CA PHE A 199 -16.30 -22.00 -6.54
C PHE A 199 -15.20 -22.99 -6.97
N MET A 200 -14.85 -23.95 -6.12
CA MET A 200 -13.87 -25.00 -6.42
C MET A 200 -14.25 -25.83 -7.63
N GLU A 201 -15.53 -26.15 -7.74
CA GLU A 201 -16.03 -26.93 -8.85
C GLU A 201 -15.80 -26.23 -10.18
N LEU A 202 -15.75 -24.89 -10.26
CA LEU A 202 -15.42 -24.17 -11.50
C LEU A 202 -14.02 -24.51 -12.05
N PHE A 203 -13.09 -24.92 -11.18
CA PHE A 203 -11.74 -25.30 -11.58
C PHE A 203 -11.62 -26.77 -11.95
N SER A 204 -12.56 -27.61 -11.52
CA SER A 204 -12.52 -29.05 -11.79
C SER A 204 -12.46 -29.40 -13.28
N PRO A 205 -13.17 -28.73 -14.22
CA PRO A 205 -13.03 -28.97 -15.65
C PRO A 205 -11.66 -28.62 -16.18
N ILE A 206 -11.02 -27.58 -15.64
CA ILE A 206 -9.67 -27.15 -16.05
C ILE A 206 -8.66 -28.21 -15.64
N GLY A 207 -8.70 -28.65 -14.37
CA GLY A 207 -7.83 -29.72 -13.89
C GLY A 207 -8.04 -31.02 -14.64
N ALA A 208 -9.30 -31.40 -14.88
CA ALA A 208 -9.65 -32.60 -15.65
C ALA A 208 -9.19 -32.52 -17.11
N PHE A 209 -9.33 -31.35 -17.75
CA PHE A 209 -8.85 -31.10 -19.11
C PHE A 209 -7.33 -31.30 -19.20
N MET A 210 -6.59 -30.75 -18.24
CA MET A 210 -5.13 -30.87 -18.20
C MET A 210 -4.66 -32.29 -17.83
N LYS A 211 -5.42 -33.01 -16.99
CA LYS A 211 -5.09 -34.37 -16.50
C LYS A 211 -5.26 -35.49 -17.54
N GLY A 212 -6.27 -35.42 -18.40
CA GLY A 212 -6.56 -36.58 -19.26
C GLY A 212 -7.67 -36.31 -20.25
N PHE A 213 -7.26 -36.02 -21.49
CA PHE A 213 -8.13 -35.83 -22.63
C PHE A 213 -7.92 -36.95 -23.63
N ASP A 214 -8.82 -37.89 -23.78
CA ASP A 214 -8.57 -39.00 -24.72
C ASP A 214 -8.54 -38.42 -26.15
N GLU A 215 -7.38 -38.44 -26.81
CA GLU A 215 -7.19 -37.80 -28.12
C GLU A 215 -8.18 -38.34 -29.15
N GLU A 216 -8.51 -39.64 -29.07
CA GLU A 216 -9.48 -40.30 -29.93
C GLU A 216 -10.91 -39.84 -29.64
N ARG A 217 -11.25 -39.60 -28.38
CA ARG A 217 -12.59 -39.20 -27.95
C ARG A 217 -12.88 -37.71 -28.15
N ASP A 218 -11.86 -36.90 -27.95
CA ASP A 218 -12.02 -35.45 -27.81
C ASP A 218 -11.55 -34.70 -29.08
N GLY A 219 -10.66 -35.29 -29.87
CA GLY A 219 -10.13 -34.72 -31.11
C GLY A 219 -9.33 -33.44 -30.89
N ILE A 220 -8.61 -33.37 -29.77
CA ILE A 220 -7.64 -32.31 -29.44
C ILE A 220 -6.31 -33.01 -29.18
N ASP A 221 -5.28 -32.61 -29.92
CA ASP A 221 -3.89 -33.04 -29.73
C ASP A 221 -3.33 -32.41 -28.45
N ARG A 222 -2.95 -33.27 -27.49
CA ARG A 222 -2.52 -32.82 -26.15
C ARG A 222 -1.21 -32.05 -26.19
N ASP A 223 -0.36 -32.33 -27.16
CA ASP A 223 0.92 -31.68 -27.30
C ASP A 223 0.77 -30.20 -27.68
N LYS A 224 -0.44 -29.81 -28.12
CA LYS A 224 -0.73 -28.51 -28.72
C LYS A 224 -1.52 -27.55 -27.84
N VAL A 225 -1.85 -27.90 -26.61
CA VAL A 225 -2.57 -27.00 -25.71
C VAL A 225 -2.08 -27.08 -24.28
N PHE A 226 -2.02 -25.93 -23.61
CA PHE A 226 -1.87 -25.87 -22.16
C PHE A 226 -2.62 -24.67 -21.59
N ILE A 227 -3.12 -24.81 -20.37
CA ILE A 227 -3.93 -23.78 -19.71
C ILE A 227 -3.09 -23.11 -18.62
N ILE A 228 -3.20 -21.79 -18.53
CA ILE A 228 -2.67 -20.96 -17.45
C ILE A 228 -3.86 -20.38 -16.68
N PRO A 229 -4.29 -21.02 -15.57
CA PRO A 229 -5.40 -20.52 -14.80
C PRO A 229 -4.93 -19.44 -13.81
N VAL A 230 -5.58 -18.28 -13.88
CA VAL A 230 -5.26 -17.08 -13.11
C VAL A 230 -6.48 -16.66 -12.32
N ILE A 231 -6.29 -16.31 -11.06
CA ILE A 231 -7.34 -15.86 -10.14
C ILE A 231 -6.95 -14.49 -9.58
N THR A 232 -7.85 -13.51 -9.70
CA THR A 232 -7.75 -12.18 -9.09
C THR A 232 -9.05 -11.81 -8.37
N GLY A 233 -8.97 -10.92 -7.38
CA GLY A 233 -10.16 -10.39 -6.69
C GLY A 233 -9.79 -9.51 -5.49
N ALA A 234 -10.71 -8.65 -5.05
CA ALA A 234 -10.53 -7.74 -3.92
C ALA A 234 -10.36 -8.52 -2.60
N ALA A 235 -9.09 -8.73 -2.28
CA ALA A 235 -8.50 -9.30 -1.08
C ALA A 235 -8.80 -10.76 -0.74
N SER A 236 -7.70 -11.36 -0.32
CA SER A 236 -7.42 -12.72 0.08
C SER A 236 -8.14 -13.11 1.36
N SER A 237 -9.48 -13.14 1.35
CA SER A 237 -10.23 -13.43 2.57
C SER A 237 -9.99 -14.75 3.22
N ASP A 238 -9.09 -15.60 2.73
CA ASP A 238 -8.35 -16.56 3.54
C ASP A 238 -7.28 -17.30 2.68
N VAL A 239 -6.04 -16.81 2.57
CA VAL A 239 -4.96 -17.63 1.96
C VAL A 239 -4.65 -18.91 2.78
N SER A 240 -5.26 -19.08 3.96
CA SER A 240 -5.21 -20.31 4.76
C SER A 240 -6.54 -21.06 4.92
N LEU A 241 -7.70 -20.46 4.60
CA LEU A 241 -9.04 -21.09 4.74
C LEU A 241 -9.93 -21.00 3.47
N SER A 242 -9.57 -20.24 2.43
CA SER A 242 -10.35 -19.92 1.20
C SER A 242 -9.51 -20.04 -0.05
N THR A 243 -8.22 -20.26 0.11
CA THR A 243 -7.41 -20.97 -0.88
C THR A 243 -8.20 -22.20 -1.25
N PRO A 244 -8.65 -22.28 -2.50
CA PRO A 244 -8.97 -23.55 -3.08
C PRO A 244 -7.98 -24.60 -2.58
N LYS A 245 -8.42 -25.75 -2.07
CA LYS A 245 -7.51 -26.91 -1.96
C LYS A 245 -7.20 -27.38 -3.38
N ILE A 246 -6.48 -26.55 -4.11
CA ILE A 246 -5.86 -26.84 -5.38
C ILE A 246 -4.51 -27.40 -5.00
N ASP A 247 -4.25 -28.61 -5.47
CA ASP A 247 -3.05 -29.37 -5.13
C ASP A 247 -1.74 -28.64 -5.51
N SER A 248 -1.82 -27.63 -6.39
CA SER A 248 -0.71 -26.77 -6.82
C SER A 248 -1.19 -25.33 -7.05
N LEU A 249 -1.00 -24.46 -6.06
CA LEU A 249 -1.32 -23.03 -6.13
C LEU A 249 -0.11 -22.17 -5.78
N GLU A 250 0.18 -21.19 -6.62
CA GLU A 250 1.20 -20.17 -6.37
C GLU A 250 0.54 -18.82 -6.10
N ILE A 251 0.98 -18.16 -5.04
CA ILE A 251 0.40 -16.88 -4.58
C ILE A 251 1.39 -15.76 -4.85
N ILE A 252 1.00 -14.83 -5.70
CA ILE A 252 1.77 -13.64 -6.04
C ILE A 252 1.12 -12.44 -5.34
N VAL A 253 1.82 -11.84 -4.38
CA VAL A 253 1.39 -10.61 -3.71
C VAL A 253 1.94 -9.42 -4.48
N LEU A 254 1.07 -8.48 -4.86
CA LEU A 254 1.46 -7.22 -5.47
C LEU A 254 1.68 -6.14 -4.41
N GLU A 255 2.71 -5.34 -4.61
CA GLU A 255 3.10 -4.21 -3.76
C GLU A 255 2.81 -2.88 -4.47
N PRO A 256 2.78 -1.74 -3.76
CA PRO A 256 2.74 -0.41 -4.40
C PRO A 256 3.88 -0.24 -5.42
N LEU A 257 3.73 0.71 -6.35
CA LEU A 257 4.80 1.01 -7.30
C LEU A 257 5.96 1.74 -6.61
N ASN A 258 7.16 1.60 -7.15
CA ASN A 258 8.31 2.38 -6.75
C ASN A 258 8.15 3.86 -7.15
N MET A 259 8.54 4.76 -6.25
CA MET A 259 8.56 6.21 -6.47
C MET A 259 9.28 6.64 -7.76
N ASN A 260 10.44 6.04 -8.05
CA ASN A 260 11.24 6.38 -9.23
C ASN A 260 10.47 6.06 -10.51
N VAL A 261 9.82 4.90 -10.54
CA VAL A 261 9.06 4.42 -11.69
C VAL A 261 7.78 5.25 -11.90
N CYS A 262 7.11 5.69 -10.82
CA CYS A 262 5.99 6.60 -10.96
C CYS A 262 6.40 7.95 -11.57
N SER A 263 7.63 8.41 -11.35
CA SER A 263 8.16 9.63 -11.98
C SER A 263 8.37 9.44 -13.49
N GLU A 264 8.81 8.24 -13.92
CA GLU A 264 8.92 7.90 -15.34
C GLU A 264 7.55 7.76 -16.02
N MET A 265 6.59 7.09 -15.36
CA MET A 265 5.20 7.05 -15.82
C MET A 265 4.64 8.45 -15.97
N LEU A 266 4.92 9.32 -15.02
CA LEU A 266 4.47 10.69 -15.06
C LEU A 266 5.03 11.42 -16.28
N ASN A 267 6.33 11.33 -16.51
CA ASN A 267 6.97 11.89 -17.68
C ASN A 267 6.36 11.35 -18.99
N TYR A 268 6.04 10.05 -19.06
CA TYR A 268 5.35 9.45 -20.20
C TYR A 268 4.00 10.13 -20.47
N TYR A 269 3.13 10.25 -19.47
CA TYR A 269 1.83 10.90 -19.62
C TYR A 269 1.94 12.39 -19.96
N LEU A 270 2.90 13.10 -19.35
CA LEU A 270 3.19 14.50 -19.68
C LEU A 270 3.63 14.69 -21.14
N THR A 271 4.33 13.71 -21.72
CA THR A 271 4.80 13.78 -23.11
C THR A 271 3.74 13.41 -24.16
N ILE A 272 2.83 12.48 -23.84
CA ILE A 272 1.82 11.99 -24.80
C ILE A 272 0.65 12.96 -24.97
N ASP A 273 0.19 13.59 -23.89
CA ASP A 273 -1.00 14.44 -23.94
C ASP A 273 -0.73 15.89 -24.38
N LYS A 274 0.54 16.24 -24.70
CA LYS A 274 0.96 17.61 -25.13
C LYS A 274 0.46 18.74 -24.23
N ILE A 275 0.17 18.47 -22.96
CA ILE A 275 -0.28 19.50 -22.04
C ILE A 275 0.96 20.21 -21.50
N ASP A 276 0.99 21.54 -21.55
CA ASP A 276 2.08 22.37 -21.01
C ASP A 276 2.04 22.40 -19.48
N LEU A 277 2.22 21.23 -18.89
CA LEU A 277 2.14 20.93 -17.46
C LEU A 277 3.48 21.12 -16.76
N LYS A 278 4.50 21.67 -17.45
CA LYS A 278 5.78 22.00 -16.82
C LYS A 278 5.58 22.88 -15.57
N ASN A 279 4.59 23.78 -15.63
CA ASN A 279 4.26 24.67 -14.51
C ASN A 279 3.45 23.98 -13.38
N GLN A 280 3.03 22.73 -13.56
CA GLN A 280 2.21 21.96 -12.61
C GLN A 280 2.88 20.63 -12.17
N TYR A 281 4.11 20.39 -12.62
CA TYR A 281 4.87 19.17 -12.36
C TYR A 281 5.05 18.88 -10.88
N ASP A 282 5.40 19.90 -10.09
CA ASP A 282 5.67 19.73 -8.65
C ASP A 282 4.41 19.36 -7.87
N ILE A 283 3.27 20.00 -8.20
CA ILE A 283 1.98 19.68 -7.59
C ILE A 283 1.62 18.23 -7.92
N LEU A 284 1.76 17.84 -9.18
CA LEU A 284 1.45 16.49 -9.62
C LEU A 284 2.32 15.42 -8.98
N LYS A 285 3.61 15.71 -8.84
CA LYS A 285 4.56 14.85 -8.13
C LYS A 285 4.13 14.63 -6.68
N ILE A 286 3.68 15.68 -6.00
CA ILE A 286 3.13 15.58 -4.65
C ILE A 286 1.86 14.72 -4.65
N LEU A 287 0.90 15.00 -5.53
CA LEU A 287 -0.37 14.26 -5.60
C LEU A 287 -0.14 12.76 -5.82
N ILE A 288 0.77 12.40 -6.73
CA ILE A 288 1.14 11.00 -6.97
C ILE A 288 1.82 10.40 -5.74
N GLY A 289 2.73 11.14 -5.09
CA GLY A 289 3.32 10.72 -3.82
C GLY A 289 2.28 10.46 -2.74
N ASP A 290 1.22 11.27 -2.67
CA ASP A 290 0.17 11.14 -1.67
C ASP A 290 -0.66 9.86 -1.82
N THR A 291 -0.76 9.33 -3.04
CA THR A 291 -1.40 8.02 -3.28
C THR A 291 -0.61 6.86 -2.69
N GLY A 292 0.59 7.12 -2.19
CA GLY A 292 1.49 6.06 -1.78
C GLY A 292 1.84 5.13 -2.94
N TYR A 293 1.78 5.63 -4.17
CA TYR A 293 2.08 4.94 -5.42
C TYR A 293 1.15 3.75 -5.74
N ILE A 294 -0.11 3.82 -5.33
CA ILE A 294 -1.13 2.83 -5.67
C ILE A 294 -1.63 3.08 -7.10
N PRO A 295 -1.49 2.11 -8.03
CA PRO A 295 -1.86 2.30 -9.44
C PRO A 295 -3.27 2.84 -9.70
N GLY A 296 -4.29 2.33 -9.00
CA GLY A 296 -5.68 2.78 -9.17
C GLY A 296 -5.90 4.24 -8.74
N ASP A 297 -5.22 4.66 -7.68
CA ASP A 297 -5.31 6.03 -7.17
C ASP A 297 -4.53 6.99 -8.09
N ILE A 298 -3.36 6.55 -8.60
CA ILE A 298 -2.61 7.26 -9.64
C ILE A 298 -3.46 7.40 -10.90
N GLU A 299 -4.10 6.33 -11.38
CA GLU A 299 -4.99 6.37 -12.55
C GLU A 299 -6.15 7.35 -12.33
N THR A 300 -6.68 7.42 -11.10
CA THR A 300 -7.69 8.41 -10.74
C THR A 300 -7.16 9.84 -10.81
N ILE A 301 -5.93 10.10 -10.37
CA ILE A 301 -5.30 11.41 -10.54
C ILE A 301 -5.11 11.73 -12.02
N LEU A 302 -4.49 10.82 -12.77
CA LEU A 302 -4.12 11.02 -14.18
C LEU A 302 -5.34 11.14 -15.11
N SER A 303 -6.43 10.40 -14.85
CA SER A 303 -7.66 10.47 -15.65
C SER A 303 -8.43 11.78 -15.46
N ASN A 304 -8.22 12.48 -14.34
CA ASN A 304 -8.85 13.77 -14.04
C ASN A 304 -7.93 14.97 -14.36
N PHE A 305 -6.80 14.73 -15.03
CA PHE A 305 -5.64 15.63 -15.04
C PHE A 305 -5.66 16.79 -16.06
N GLY A 306 -6.78 17.03 -16.74
CA GLY A 306 -6.85 17.99 -17.86
C GLY A 306 -6.29 19.40 -17.56
N VAL A 307 -6.70 20.03 -16.45
CA VAL A 307 -6.11 21.29 -15.95
C VAL A 307 -6.17 21.25 -14.42
N ILE A 308 -5.03 21.20 -13.72
CA ILE A 308 -5.05 21.44 -12.28
C ILE A 308 -5.41 22.91 -12.02
N SER A 309 -6.59 23.13 -11.46
CA SER A 309 -7.02 24.33 -10.78
C SER A 309 -7.19 24.03 -9.30
N ASP A 310 -7.25 25.04 -8.44
CA ASP A 310 -7.51 24.83 -7.00
C ASP A 310 -8.78 23.97 -6.78
N LYS A 311 -9.82 24.20 -7.61
CA LYS A 311 -11.06 23.41 -7.57
C LYS A 311 -10.87 21.97 -8.02
N SER A 312 -10.04 21.71 -9.02
CA SER A 312 -9.86 20.35 -9.52
C SER A 312 -8.93 19.53 -8.63
N SER A 313 -7.88 20.11 -8.02
CA SER A 313 -7.09 19.43 -6.97
C SER A 313 -8.01 18.95 -5.85
N PHE A 314 -8.83 19.86 -5.32
CA PHE A 314 -9.78 19.56 -4.26
C PHE A 314 -10.81 18.51 -4.68
N ASN A 315 -11.38 18.62 -5.89
CA ASN A 315 -12.33 17.63 -6.41
C ASN A 315 -11.70 16.24 -6.62
N THR A 316 -10.45 16.17 -7.09
CA THR A 316 -9.74 14.89 -7.26
C THR A 316 -9.45 14.24 -5.91
N PHE A 317 -8.98 15.02 -4.93
CA PHE A 317 -8.81 14.55 -3.56
C PHE A 317 -10.13 14.06 -2.95
N ASN A 318 -11.19 14.85 -3.06
CA ASN A 318 -12.50 14.48 -2.55
C ASN A 318 -13.03 13.22 -3.22
N ARG A 319 -12.83 13.03 -4.52
CA ARG A 319 -13.26 11.81 -5.21
C ARG A 319 -12.56 10.56 -4.68
N ILE A 320 -11.26 10.64 -4.43
CA ILE A 320 -10.51 9.55 -3.79
C ILE A 320 -10.98 9.33 -2.34
N CYS A 321 -11.25 10.41 -1.61
CA CYS A 321 -11.82 10.33 -0.25
C CYS A 321 -13.25 9.78 -0.24
N GLU A 322 -14.07 10.08 -1.24
CA GLU A 322 -15.41 9.54 -1.45
C GLU A 322 -15.35 8.03 -1.70
N ASP A 323 -14.36 7.57 -2.45
CA ASP A 323 -14.10 6.15 -2.60
C ASP A 323 -13.77 5.54 -1.22
N TYR A 324 -12.80 6.05 -0.46
CA TYR A 324 -12.54 5.54 0.90
C TYR A 324 -13.76 5.62 1.83
N THR A 325 -14.54 6.71 1.75
CA THR A 325 -15.73 6.96 2.59
C THR A 325 -16.88 6.03 2.26
N SER A 326 -17.17 5.79 0.97
CA SER A 326 -18.19 4.87 0.51
C SER A 326 -17.89 3.45 1.00
N TRP A 327 -16.60 3.07 0.92
CA TRP A 327 -16.11 1.79 1.43
C TRP A 327 -16.21 1.69 2.96
N TYR A 328 -15.77 2.72 3.70
CA TYR A 328 -15.90 2.75 5.16
C TYR A 328 -17.36 2.78 5.63
N SER A 329 -18.23 3.47 4.89
CA SER A 329 -19.67 3.52 5.16
C SER A 329 -20.32 2.15 5.04
N SER A 330 -19.83 1.31 4.11
CA SER A 330 -20.31 -0.07 3.94
C SER A 330 -19.99 -1.01 5.11
N LEU A 331 -19.12 -0.60 6.04
CA LEU A 331 -18.83 -1.39 7.23
C LEU A 331 -20.00 -1.34 8.22
N GLU A 332 -20.43 -2.49 8.74
CA GLU A 332 -21.57 -2.58 9.67
C GLU A 332 -21.21 -2.30 11.15
N PHE A 333 -20.01 -1.77 11.42
CA PHE A 333 -19.50 -1.63 12.79
C PHE A 333 -20.08 -0.40 13.50
N ARG A 334 -20.33 -0.50 14.81
CA ARG A 334 -20.75 0.65 15.63
C ARG A 334 -19.58 1.57 15.98
N ASN A 335 -18.42 1.01 16.39
CA ASN A 335 -17.27 1.80 16.80
C ASN A 335 -16.20 1.95 15.70
N LYS A 336 -16.61 2.38 14.50
CA LYS A 336 -15.70 2.51 13.36
C LYS A 336 -14.50 3.43 13.63
N ARG A 337 -14.68 4.47 14.45
CA ARG A 337 -13.59 5.38 14.87
C ARG A 337 -12.43 4.67 15.56
N ILE A 338 -12.70 3.63 16.36
CA ILE A 338 -11.64 2.86 17.05
C ILE A 338 -10.76 2.13 16.03
N ILE A 339 -11.37 1.64 14.95
CA ILE A 339 -10.65 0.96 13.87
C ILE A 339 -9.74 1.96 13.15
N LEU A 340 -10.24 3.15 12.80
CA LEU A 340 -9.44 4.18 12.15
C LEU A 340 -8.29 4.66 13.04
N ASP A 341 -8.56 4.84 14.33
CA ASP A 341 -7.54 5.21 15.31
C ASP A 341 -6.44 4.14 15.36
N LYS A 342 -6.79 2.86 15.49
CA LYS A 342 -5.80 1.77 15.46
C LYS A 342 -5.05 1.65 14.14
N LEU A 343 -5.70 1.88 13.00
CA LEU A 343 -5.03 1.91 11.71
C LEU A 343 -3.98 3.01 11.66
N PHE A 344 -4.34 4.21 12.12
CA PHE A 344 -3.40 5.31 12.25
C PHE A 344 -2.24 4.91 13.15
N GLN A 345 -2.53 4.39 14.35
CA GLN A 345 -1.52 3.95 15.32
C GLN A 345 -0.55 2.93 14.70
N LEU A 346 -1.06 1.87 14.08
CA LEU A 346 -0.24 0.82 13.46
C LEU A 346 0.57 1.35 12.27
N SER A 347 0.00 2.26 11.48
CA SER A 347 0.69 2.84 10.33
C SER A 347 1.82 3.78 10.73
N ILE A 348 1.56 4.70 11.68
CA ILE A 348 2.55 5.66 12.13
C ILE A 348 3.60 5.01 12.99
N THR A 349 3.29 3.93 13.72
CA THR A 349 4.30 3.18 14.50
C THR A 349 5.06 2.16 13.67
N GLN A 350 4.58 1.78 12.48
CA GLN A 350 5.14 0.69 11.68
C GLN A 350 5.28 -0.62 12.48
N GLU A 351 4.40 -0.84 13.46
CA GLU A 351 4.47 -2.01 14.33
C GLU A 351 4.25 -3.31 13.52
N PRO A 352 5.17 -4.28 13.57
CA PRO A 352 4.99 -5.56 12.89
C PRO A 352 3.91 -6.41 13.56
N ILE A 353 2.83 -6.65 12.83
CA ILE A 353 1.64 -7.39 13.30
C ILE A 353 1.40 -8.66 12.48
N ASP A 354 0.76 -9.62 13.14
CA ASP A 354 0.19 -10.79 12.49
C ASP A 354 -1.18 -10.47 11.90
N LEU A 355 -1.58 -11.22 10.87
CA LEU A 355 -2.90 -11.09 10.25
C LEU A 355 -4.05 -11.27 11.26
N SER A 356 -3.84 -12.02 12.33
CA SER A 356 -4.81 -12.23 13.42
C SER A 356 -4.88 -11.07 14.43
N TYR A 357 -4.12 -9.99 14.26
CA TYR A 357 -4.12 -8.86 15.18
C TYR A 357 -5.52 -8.22 15.29
N ILE A 358 -6.04 -8.09 16.50
CA ILE A 358 -7.41 -7.63 16.75
C ILE A 358 -7.47 -6.10 16.80
N LEU A 359 -8.24 -5.53 15.88
CA LEU A 359 -8.54 -4.11 15.82
C LEU A 359 -9.74 -3.76 16.70
N LEU A 360 -10.79 -4.56 16.68
CA LEU A 360 -11.98 -4.28 17.47
C LEU A 360 -12.60 -5.60 17.94
N GLU A 361 -13.05 -5.63 19.19
CA GLU A 361 -13.80 -6.74 19.75
C GLU A 361 -15.16 -6.20 20.22
N GLU A 362 -16.24 -6.67 19.61
CA GLU A 362 -17.62 -6.26 19.92
C GLU A 362 -18.55 -7.47 19.90
N ASN A 363 -19.30 -7.69 20.99
CA ASN A 363 -20.33 -8.74 21.10
C ASN A 363 -19.83 -10.11 20.62
N ASP A 364 -18.70 -10.58 21.16
CA ASP A 364 -17.98 -11.82 20.79
C ASP A 364 -17.44 -11.89 19.36
N ASN A 365 -17.60 -10.85 18.54
CA ASN A 365 -16.96 -10.74 17.23
C ASN A 365 -15.61 -10.04 17.35
N LYS A 366 -14.59 -10.63 16.72
CA LYS A 366 -13.24 -10.09 16.62
C LYS A 366 -13.00 -9.63 15.19
N TYR A 367 -12.72 -8.35 15.03
CA TYR A 367 -12.32 -7.75 13.77
C TYR A 367 -10.80 -7.61 13.77
N THR A 368 -10.17 -8.23 12.79
CA THR A 368 -8.72 -8.33 12.69
C THR A 368 -8.15 -7.42 11.60
N ILE A 369 -6.84 -7.18 11.61
CA ILE A 369 -6.17 -6.45 10.52
C ILE A 369 -6.36 -7.15 9.19
N GLU A 370 -6.45 -8.48 9.21
CA GLU A 370 -6.76 -9.26 8.04
C GLU A 370 -8.17 -8.93 7.51
N ASP A 371 -9.16 -8.70 8.38
CA ASP A 371 -10.50 -8.24 7.94
C ASP A 371 -10.47 -6.87 7.25
N LEU A 372 -9.56 -5.97 7.66
CA LEU A 372 -9.36 -4.69 6.97
C LEU A 372 -8.62 -4.82 5.65
N ARG A 373 -7.55 -5.61 5.61
CA ARG A 373 -6.88 -5.96 4.36
C ARG A 373 -7.88 -6.59 3.40
N ARG A 374 -8.77 -7.44 3.92
CA ARG A 374 -9.86 -8.08 3.20
C ARG A 374 -10.79 -7.06 2.57
N ILE A 375 -11.34 -6.12 3.29
CA ILE A 375 -12.21 -5.10 2.68
C ILE A 375 -11.46 -4.09 1.80
N GLY A 376 -10.14 -4.24 1.60
CA GLY A 376 -9.35 -3.32 0.77
C GLY A 376 -8.98 -2.01 1.45
N LEU A 377 -9.22 -1.88 2.77
CA LEU A 377 -8.90 -0.70 3.57
C LEU A 377 -7.48 -0.75 4.16
N GLY A 378 -6.87 -1.93 4.25
CA GLY A 378 -5.51 -2.12 4.76
C GLY A 378 -4.51 -2.42 3.65
N HIS A 379 -3.60 -1.50 3.36
CA HIS A 379 -2.38 -1.84 2.62
C HIS A 379 -1.41 -2.43 3.63
N LEU A 380 -1.01 -3.69 3.43
CA LEU A 380 -0.03 -4.35 4.29
C LEU A 380 1.26 -4.57 3.51
N ILE A 381 2.39 -4.22 4.12
CA ILE A 381 3.72 -4.48 3.58
C ILE A 381 4.32 -5.65 4.37
N PRO A 382 4.79 -6.72 3.70
CA PRO A 382 5.41 -7.84 4.40
C PRO A 382 6.76 -7.41 5.01
N VAL A 383 6.97 -7.74 6.28
CA VAL A 383 8.23 -7.54 7.01
C VAL A 383 8.60 -8.85 7.70
N SER A 384 9.56 -9.58 7.13
CA SER A 384 9.90 -10.94 7.54
C SER A 384 8.68 -11.88 7.53
N SER A 385 8.26 -12.42 8.67
CA SER A 385 7.07 -13.29 8.80
C SER A 385 5.80 -12.52 9.19
N LYS A 386 5.89 -11.20 9.34
CA LYS A 386 4.82 -10.30 9.81
C LYS A 386 4.48 -9.26 8.75
N TYR A 387 3.60 -8.33 9.09
CA TYR A 387 3.16 -7.24 8.23
C TYR A 387 3.21 -5.91 8.97
N THR A 388 3.47 -4.83 8.25
CA THR A 388 3.24 -3.46 8.73
C THR A 388 2.08 -2.84 7.97
N VAL A 389 1.34 -1.96 8.64
CA VAL A 389 0.26 -1.20 7.99
C VAL A 389 0.86 -0.04 7.21
N TYR A 390 0.59 -0.01 5.91
CA TYR A 390 0.88 1.11 5.04
C TYR A 390 -0.37 1.94 4.85
N MET A 391 -0.23 3.26 4.97
CA MET A 391 -1.35 4.19 4.84
C MET A 391 -0.93 5.31 3.89
N PRO A 392 -1.42 5.40 2.66
CA PRO A 392 -1.17 6.56 1.79
C PRO A 392 -1.48 7.88 2.48
N PHE A 393 -0.82 8.98 2.09
CA PHE A 393 -1.06 10.29 2.71
C PHE A 393 -2.49 10.79 2.44
N MET A 394 -3.06 10.47 1.27
CA MET A 394 -4.49 10.74 0.99
C MET A 394 -5.42 9.98 1.95
N MET A 395 -5.09 8.74 2.30
CA MET A 395 -5.85 7.97 3.28
C MET A 395 -5.71 8.58 4.68
N PHE A 396 -4.52 9.09 5.04
CA PHE A 396 -4.33 9.82 6.29
C PHE A 396 -5.14 11.11 6.35
N TYR A 397 -5.22 11.88 5.26
CA TYR A 397 -6.09 13.05 5.15
C TYR A 397 -7.55 12.69 5.47
N TRP A 398 -8.07 11.65 4.82
CA TRP A 398 -9.43 11.17 5.04
C TRP A 398 -9.65 10.72 6.50
N ILE A 399 -8.75 9.89 7.03
CA ILE A 399 -8.80 9.45 8.43
C ILE A 399 -8.76 10.64 9.38
N ASN A 400 -7.98 11.67 9.07
CA ASN A 400 -7.86 12.86 9.90
C ASN A 400 -9.19 13.60 10.07
N GLU A 401 -10.07 13.60 9.08
CA GLU A 401 -11.43 14.17 9.20
C GLU A 401 -12.25 13.46 10.29
N GLU A 402 -11.98 12.18 10.54
CA GLU A 402 -12.71 11.32 11.50
C GLU A 402 -12.06 11.29 12.90
N ILE A 403 -10.73 11.25 12.98
CA ILE A 403 -10.01 11.10 14.26
C ILE A 403 -9.36 12.40 14.77
N ASN A 404 -9.22 13.42 13.91
CA ASN A 404 -8.70 14.77 14.21
C ASN A 404 -7.31 14.77 14.87
N VAL A 405 -6.34 14.09 14.25
CA VAL A 405 -4.91 14.11 14.66
C VAL A 405 -4.30 15.49 14.42
N ILE A 406 -4.55 16.06 13.25
CA ILE A 406 -4.23 17.43 12.85
C ILE A 406 -5.52 18.25 12.93
N PRO A 407 -5.52 19.40 13.63
CA PRO A 407 -6.70 20.23 13.78
C PRO A 407 -7.34 20.61 12.44
N ASN A 408 -8.68 20.53 12.35
CA ASN A 408 -9.44 20.83 11.13
C ASN A 408 -9.11 22.18 10.45
N GLN A 409 -8.68 23.19 11.22
CA GLN A 409 -8.25 24.50 10.70
C GLN A 409 -6.98 24.45 9.85
N LYS A 410 -6.25 23.32 9.89
CA LYS A 410 -4.99 23.09 9.17
C LYS A 410 -5.14 22.10 8.01
N VAL A 411 -6.37 21.68 7.71
CA VAL A 411 -6.70 20.71 6.65
C VAL A 411 -6.28 21.22 5.27
N ASP A 412 -6.37 22.54 5.04
CA ASP A 412 -5.90 23.19 3.80
C ASP A 412 -4.40 22.99 3.54
N LEU A 413 -3.61 22.65 4.57
CA LEU A 413 -2.21 22.34 4.38
C LEU A 413 -2.07 21.02 3.60
N PHE A 414 -2.95 20.04 3.80
CA PHE A 414 -2.80 18.73 3.16
C PHE A 414 -2.90 18.77 1.63
N ILE A 415 -3.67 19.68 1.05
CA ILE A 415 -3.99 19.67 -0.39
C ILE A 415 -3.15 20.74 -1.11
N PRO A 416 -2.11 20.34 -1.88
CA PRO A 416 -1.37 21.30 -2.69
C PRO A 416 -2.26 21.85 -3.82
N THR A 417 -2.15 23.16 -4.05
CA THR A 417 -2.85 23.85 -5.13
C THR A 417 -1.90 24.75 -5.89
N VAL A 418 -2.35 25.28 -7.04
CA VAL A 418 -1.56 26.22 -7.83
C VAL A 418 -1.33 27.52 -7.06
N LYS A 419 -2.33 27.98 -6.30
CA LYS A 419 -2.21 29.20 -5.47
C LYS A 419 -1.45 28.99 -4.17
N ASN A 420 -1.60 27.82 -3.56
CA ASN A 420 -0.94 27.45 -2.31
C ASN A 420 -0.14 26.17 -2.54
N PRO A 421 1.06 26.27 -3.14
CA PRO A 421 1.94 25.11 -3.27
C PRO A 421 2.37 24.63 -1.89
N TRP A 422 2.61 23.33 -1.77
CA TRP A 422 3.20 22.76 -0.56
C TRP A 422 4.65 23.21 -0.44
N THR A 423 5.05 23.64 0.75
CA THR A 423 6.42 24.07 1.07
C THR A 423 6.88 23.43 2.38
N TRP A 424 8.18 23.46 2.64
CA TRP A 424 8.76 23.04 3.92
C TRP A 424 8.09 23.70 5.13
N LYS A 425 7.69 24.98 5.01
CA LYS A 425 6.99 25.68 6.10
C LYS A 425 5.65 25.02 6.43
N ASN A 426 4.95 24.46 5.45
CA ASN A 426 3.72 23.70 5.68
C ASN A 426 4.02 22.41 6.45
N PHE A 427 5.09 21.69 6.07
CA PHE A 427 5.55 20.50 6.79
C PHE A 427 5.89 20.84 8.25
N VAL A 428 6.70 21.87 8.48
CA VAL A 428 7.06 22.34 9.83
C VAL A 428 5.80 22.57 10.65
N VAL A 429 4.76 23.21 10.12
CA VAL A 429 3.50 23.47 10.83
C VAL A 429 2.74 22.20 11.25
N ILE A 430 2.78 21.13 10.45
CA ILE A 430 2.08 19.86 10.76
C ILE A 430 2.93 18.86 11.54
N PHE A 431 4.26 18.96 11.45
CA PHE A 431 5.22 18.07 12.10
C PHE A 431 4.93 17.76 13.57
N PRO A 432 4.69 18.73 14.47
CA PRO A 432 4.46 18.44 15.88
C PRO A 432 3.21 17.60 16.12
N TYR A 433 2.18 17.70 15.27
CA TYR A 433 0.97 16.89 15.38
C TYR A 433 1.23 15.44 14.96
N ILE A 434 2.01 15.23 13.90
CA ILE A 434 2.43 13.89 13.48
C ILE A 434 3.28 13.24 14.58
N HIS A 435 4.21 14.00 15.16
CA HIS A 435 5.08 13.51 16.24
C HIS A 435 4.29 13.17 17.50
N ILE A 436 3.31 13.99 17.90
CA ILE A 436 2.37 13.65 18.98
C ILE A 436 1.55 12.40 18.63
N GLY A 437 1.08 12.30 17.38
CA GLY A 437 0.39 11.12 16.88
C GLY A 437 1.22 9.85 17.08
N LEU A 438 2.51 9.89 16.75
CA LEU A 438 3.45 8.79 16.99
C LEU A 438 3.58 8.46 18.49
N ILE A 439 3.86 9.47 19.32
CA ILE A 439 4.07 9.28 20.76
C ILE A 439 2.83 8.70 21.44
N ASN A 440 1.65 9.26 21.14
CA ASN A 440 0.37 8.79 21.68
C ASN A 440 0.07 7.37 21.20
N SER A 441 0.39 7.04 19.94
CA SER A 441 0.21 5.70 19.38
C SER A 441 1.10 4.67 20.06
N LEU A 442 2.39 4.97 20.26
CA LEU A 442 3.32 4.11 20.99
C LEU A 442 2.83 3.86 22.42
N ASN A 443 2.39 4.91 23.12
CA ASN A 443 1.87 4.80 24.48
C ASN A 443 0.57 3.98 24.53
N SER A 444 -0.31 4.12 23.54
CA SER A 444 -1.55 3.34 23.45
C SER A 444 -1.31 1.86 23.14
N LEU A 445 -0.33 1.53 22.30
CA LEU A 445 -0.05 0.16 21.88
C LEU A 445 0.74 -0.64 22.93
N HIS A 446 1.70 0.00 23.61
CA HIS A 446 2.63 -0.69 24.51
C HIS A 446 2.40 -0.36 26.00
N GLY A 447 1.67 0.71 26.31
CA GLY A 447 1.48 1.21 27.68
C GLY A 447 2.70 1.95 28.26
N PHE A 448 3.84 1.87 27.58
CA PHE A 448 5.08 2.55 27.91
C PHE A 448 5.83 2.91 26.62
N ILE A 449 6.65 3.96 26.66
CA ILE A 449 7.43 4.44 25.51
C ILE A 449 8.89 4.59 25.91
N SER A 450 9.81 4.40 24.97
CA SER A 450 11.23 4.68 25.18
C SER A 450 11.69 5.82 24.30
N LEU A 451 12.77 6.52 24.67
CA LEU A 451 13.34 7.54 23.78
C LEU A 451 13.72 6.95 22.41
N GLN A 452 14.20 5.69 22.39
CA GLN A 452 14.55 4.99 21.15
C GLN A 452 13.34 4.80 20.23
N SER A 453 12.17 4.51 20.80
CA SER A 453 10.93 4.38 20.03
C SER A 453 10.42 5.71 19.47
N ILE A 454 10.55 6.80 20.26
CA ILE A 454 10.10 8.15 19.87
C ILE A 454 10.98 8.70 18.74
N PHE A 455 12.29 8.50 18.81
CA PHE A 455 13.27 9.04 17.85
C PHE A 455 13.88 7.98 16.94
N ARG A 456 13.15 6.89 16.68
CA ARG A 456 13.65 5.79 15.84
C ARG A 456 14.15 6.27 14.48
N GLY A 457 15.15 5.57 13.95
CA GLY A 457 15.77 5.90 12.67
C GLY A 457 16.78 7.05 12.71
N SER A 458 16.79 7.89 13.75
CA SER A 458 17.78 8.96 13.86
C SER A 458 19.22 8.44 13.99
N SER A 459 20.16 9.18 13.43
CA SER A 459 21.57 8.99 13.81
C SER A 459 21.80 9.55 15.22
N GLY A 460 22.55 8.82 16.05
CA GLY A 460 22.81 9.17 17.44
C GLY A 460 21.85 8.50 18.44
N ILE A 461 20.89 7.70 17.96
CA ILE A 461 19.91 6.98 18.78
C ILE A 461 20.54 6.00 19.78
N ASP A 462 21.72 5.48 19.48
CA ASP A 462 22.45 4.57 20.38
C ASP A 462 23.10 5.32 21.55
N ASN A 463 23.28 6.64 21.44
CA ASN A 463 23.92 7.49 22.45
C ASN A 463 22.92 8.03 23.49
N ILE A 464 21.61 7.85 23.28
CA ILE A 464 20.60 8.30 24.25
C ILE A 464 20.27 7.23 25.29
N PRO A 465 19.92 7.62 26.54
CA PRO A 465 19.56 6.66 27.58
C PRO A 465 18.39 5.76 27.20
N LYS A 466 18.43 4.49 27.62
CA LYS A 466 17.33 3.52 27.47
C LYS A 466 16.24 3.74 28.53
N THR A 467 15.79 4.99 28.66
CA THR A 467 14.78 5.37 29.64
C THR A 467 13.38 5.08 29.11
N ILE A 468 12.53 4.56 29.99
CA ILE A 468 11.12 4.26 29.71
C ILE A 468 10.24 5.31 30.40
N PHE A 469 9.20 5.73 29.71
CA PHE A 469 8.20 6.69 30.18
C PHE A 469 6.82 6.06 30.12
N GLN A 470 5.95 6.50 31.01
CA GLN A 470 4.52 6.24 30.95
C GLN A 470 3.81 7.58 30.89
N LEU A 471 3.11 7.85 29.79
CA LEU A 471 2.32 9.07 29.68
C LEU A 471 0.98 8.87 30.38
N THR A 472 0.67 9.78 31.30
CA THR A 472 -0.61 9.77 32.05
C THR A 472 -1.74 10.45 31.28
N SER A 473 -1.42 11.25 30.26
CA SER A 473 -2.38 11.88 29.35
C SER A 473 -1.79 12.02 27.95
N PRO A 474 -2.63 12.06 26.89
CA PRO A 474 -2.20 12.42 25.55
C PRO A 474 -1.51 13.78 25.53
N LEU A 475 -0.48 13.92 24.69
CA LEU A 475 0.18 15.20 24.47
C LEU A 475 -0.65 16.08 23.53
N GLU A 476 -0.56 17.40 23.68
CA GLU A 476 -1.15 18.40 22.79
C GLU A 476 -0.07 19.35 22.23
N VAL A 477 -0.38 19.98 21.08
CA VAL A 477 0.46 21.06 20.52
C VAL A 477 -0.06 22.40 21.02
N LEU A 478 0.80 23.15 21.73
CA LEU A 478 0.49 24.46 22.30
C LEU A 478 1.41 25.53 21.73
N ILE A 479 0.93 26.77 21.62
CA ILE A 479 1.70 27.89 21.09
C ILE A 479 2.19 28.75 22.25
N GLU A 480 3.50 29.00 22.28
CA GLU A 480 4.12 29.87 23.28
C GLU A 480 3.91 31.34 22.94
N LEU A 481 3.59 32.14 23.97
CA LEU A 481 3.50 33.60 23.83
C LEU A 481 4.88 34.28 23.92
N ALA A 482 5.77 33.68 24.71
CA ALA A 482 7.16 34.07 24.84
C ALA A 482 7.94 32.81 25.22
N THR A 483 8.94 32.45 24.41
CA THR A 483 9.73 31.25 24.65
C THR A 483 10.83 31.55 25.64
N ASP A 484 10.76 30.88 26.79
CA ASP A 484 11.88 30.71 27.69
C ASP A 484 12.27 29.23 27.64
N ILE A 485 13.29 28.90 26.85
CA ILE A 485 13.79 27.53 26.66
C ILE A 485 14.10 26.86 28.01
N LEU A 486 14.49 27.65 29.01
CA LEU A 486 14.91 27.19 30.32
C LEU A 486 13.75 27.02 31.32
N SER A 487 12.55 27.50 30.98
CA SER A 487 11.40 27.45 31.88
C SER A 487 10.54 26.21 31.63
N ASN A 488 10.30 25.45 32.70
CA ASN A 488 9.31 24.37 32.74
C ASN A 488 7.86 24.92 32.85
N HIS A 489 7.72 26.23 33.07
CA HIS A 489 6.44 26.95 33.06
C HIS A 489 6.31 27.74 31.77
N THR A 490 5.32 27.39 30.96
CA THR A 490 5.12 28.05 29.68
C THR A 490 3.87 28.91 29.71
N LYS A 491 4.00 30.19 29.36
CA LYS A 491 2.84 31.04 29.06
C LYS A 491 2.33 30.69 27.68
N ILE A 492 1.14 30.11 27.64
CA ILE A 492 0.49 29.68 26.42
C ILE A 492 -0.76 30.53 26.15
N LEU A 493 -1.15 30.57 24.87
CA LEU A 493 -2.49 30.99 24.48
C LEU A 493 -3.39 29.75 24.41
N ASP A 494 -4.40 29.67 25.25
CA ASP A 494 -5.39 28.58 25.20
C ASP A 494 -6.34 28.75 23.99
N ILE A 495 -7.09 27.70 23.67
CA ILE A 495 -8.11 27.62 22.61
C ILE A 495 -9.18 28.72 22.78
N HIS A 496 -9.40 29.19 24.01
CA HIS A 496 -10.31 30.29 24.34
C HIS A 496 -9.65 31.68 24.34
N SER A 497 -8.42 31.81 23.82
CA SER A 497 -7.64 33.05 23.81
C SER A 497 -7.33 33.61 25.20
N SER A 498 -7.39 32.79 26.25
CA SER A 498 -6.95 33.11 27.60
C SER A 498 -5.47 32.77 27.78
N ILE A 499 -4.74 33.60 28.52
CA ILE A 499 -3.35 33.32 28.90
C ILE A 499 -3.38 32.34 30.08
N CYS A 500 -2.76 31.17 29.92
CA CYS A 500 -2.59 30.23 31.02
C CYS A 500 -1.13 29.74 31.12
N ILE A 501 -0.78 29.23 32.30
CA ILE A 501 0.54 28.65 32.57
C ILE A 501 0.38 27.14 32.48
N CYS A 502 1.07 26.52 31.52
CA CYS A 502 1.09 25.08 31.37
C CYS A 502 2.35 24.50 32.02
N SER A 503 2.18 23.42 32.77
CA SER A 503 3.25 22.58 33.33
C SER A 503 3.14 21.11 32.90
N LYS A 504 2.20 20.80 32.01
CA LYS A 504 1.99 19.44 31.50
C LYS A 504 3.02 19.11 30.41
N PRO A 505 3.41 17.83 30.25
CA PRO A 505 4.20 17.40 29.11
C PRO A 505 3.37 17.63 27.85
N ASN A 506 3.73 18.63 27.05
CA ASN A 506 3.08 19.01 25.79
C ASN A 506 4.16 19.43 24.81
N ILE A 507 3.84 19.42 23.51
CA ILE A 507 4.74 19.99 22.50
C ILE A 507 4.43 21.47 22.36
N PHE A 508 5.41 22.30 22.71
CA PHE A 508 5.34 23.73 22.61
C PHE A 508 5.96 24.20 21.30
N LYS A 509 5.17 24.89 20.49
CA LYS A 509 5.66 25.66 19.35
C LYS A 509 6.25 26.97 19.86
N CYS A 510 7.56 27.12 19.67
CA CYS A 510 8.29 28.28 20.15
C CYS A 510 7.86 29.55 19.40
N ASP A 511 8.07 30.69 20.04
CA ASP A 511 7.81 32.01 19.48
C ASP A 511 8.72 32.28 18.27
N LYS A 512 8.34 33.29 17.48
CA LYS A 512 9.03 33.61 16.23
C LYS A 512 10.48 34.05 16.41
N TYR A 513 10.88 34.52 17.59
CA TYR A 513 12.24 35.01 17.85
C TYR A 513 13.20 33.89 18.28
N THR A 514 12.65 32.83 18.86
CA THR A 514 13.39 31.63 19.27
C THR A 514 13.35 30.53 18.20
N ALA A 515 12.36 30.60 17.30
CA ALA A 515 12.19 29.70 16.17
C ALA A 515 13.41 29.59 15.24
N ASP A 516 14.29 30.61 15.19
CA ASP A 516 15.52 30.55 14.39
C ASP A 516 16.55 29.53 14.95
N LEU A 517 16.40 29.11 16.22
CA LEU A 517 17.23 28.09 16.88
C LEU A 517 16.43 26.83 17.27
N VAL A 518 15.17 26.98 17.67
CA VAL A 518 14.32 25.87 18.12
C VAL A 518 12.88 26.16 17.71
N GLU A 519 12.32 25.36 16.80
CA GLU A 519 10.92 25.48 16.39
C GLU A 519 9.97 24.85 17.42
N TYR A 520 10.38 23.73 18.02
CA TYR A 520 9.56 22.98 18.99
C TYR A 520 10.36 22.54 20.20
N ARG A 521 9.73 22.59 21.38
CA ARG A 521 10.28 21.99 22.60
C ARG A 521 9.25 21.21 23.38
N PHE A 522 9.69 20.21 24.13
CA PHE A 522 8.82 19.47 25.05
C PHE A 522 9.62 18.78 26.14
N TYR A 523 8.92 18.39 27.20
CA TYR A 523 9.51 17.70 28.34
C TYR A 523 8.99 16.27 28.42
N LEU A 524 9.91 15.33 28.66
CA LEU A 524 9.60 13.95 29.03
C LEU A 524 10.14 13.70 30.43
N THR A 525 9.27 13.32 31.36
CA THR A 525 9.62 13.04 32.76
C THR A 525 9.55 11.55 33.02
N SER A 526 10.65 10.95 33.44
CA SER A 526 10.67 9.60 34.03
C SER A 526 10.81 9.68 35.54
N VAL A 527 10.77 8.52 36.22
CA VAL A 527 11.03 8.43 37.67
C VAL A 527 12.45 8.89 38.02
N GLU A 528 13.40 8.67 37.11
CA GLU A 528 14.84 8.86 37.39
C GLU A 528 15.36 10.19 36.85
N ARG A 529 14.79 10.70 35.75
CA ARG A 529 15.39 11.79 34.98
C ARG A 529 14.35 12.55 34.16
N ASN A 530 14.56 13.87 34.04
CA ASN A 530 13.81 14.74 33.15
C ASN A 530 14.57 14.96 31.85
N PHE A 531 13.86 14.98 30.73
CA PHE A 531 14.44 15.23 29.42
C PHE A 531 13.77 16.45 28.79
N LEU A 532 14.58 17.46 28.47
CA LEU A 532 14.18 18.58 27.62
C LEU A 532 14.55 18.24 26.18
N VAL A 533 13.55 18.17 25.31
CA VAL A 533 13.75 17.96 23.87
C VAL A 533 13.65 19.29 23.16
N LEU A 534 14.64 19.62 22.34
CA LEU A 534 14.70 20.82 21.52
C LEU A 534 14.82 20.42 20.06
N VAL A 535 13.81 20.73 19.25
CA VAL A 535 13.73 20.35 17.85
C VAL A 535 13.99 21.56 16.97
N HIS A 536 14.94 21.40 16.05
CA HIS A 536 15.20 22.33 14.97
C HIS A 536 14.82 21.73 13.61
N CYS A 537 13.99 22.42 12.82
CA CYS A 537 13.53 21.94 11.51
C CYS A 537 14.08 22.78 10.35
N LYS A 538 15.25 22.39 9.82
CA LYS A 538 15.95 23.15 8.79
C LYS A 538 15.67 22.63 7.37
N GLN A 539 15.22 23.51 6.48
CA GLN A 539 15.20 23.23 5.05
C GLN A 539 16.63 23.29 4.50
N SER A 540 17.04 22.25 3.77
CA SER A 540 18.22 22.33 2.90
C SER A 540 17.83 23.03 1.60
N ASP A 541 18.69 23.92 1.10
CA ASP A 541 18.47 24.58 -0.18
C ASP A 541 18.45 23.50 -1.28
N LEU A 542 17.31 23.36 -1.96
CA LEU A 542 17.20 22.43 -3.08
C LEU A 542 18.20 22.85 -4.19
N PRO A 543 18.93 21.90 -4.79
CA PRO A 543 19.83 22.25 -5.87
C PRO A 543 19.08 22.81 -7.06
N VAL A 544 19.60 23.92 -7.58
CA VAL A 544 19.13 24.54 -8.82
C VAL A 544 19.39 23.64 -10.04
N ASN A 545 20.26 22.61 -9.94
CA ASN A 545 20.69 21.77 -11.06
C ASN A 545 20.81 20.25 -10.78
N GLY A 546 20.17 19.71 -9.75
CA GLY A 546 20.18 18.25 -9.48
C GLY A 546 21.48 17.67 -8.89
N GLU A 547 22.50 18.49 -8.61
CA GLU A 547 23.65 18.08 -7.77
C GLU A 547 23.25 18.17 -6.29
N ASN A 548 23.46 17.12 -5.49
CA ASN A 548 23.09 17.18 -4.07
C ASN A 548 23.76 18.37 -3.36
N VAL A 549 22.99 19.34 -2.87
CA VAL A 549 23.51 20.38 -1.97
C VAL A 549 23.71 19.71 -0.62
N ASN A 550 24.95 19.40 -0.31
CA ASN A 550 25.31 18.93 1.02
C ASN A 550 25.10 20.09 1.99
N LEU A 551 24.39 19.84 3.09
CA LEU A 551 24.42 20.79 4.20
C LEU A 551 25.87 20.90 4.65
N SER A 552 26.42 22.11 4.63
CA SER A 552 27.78 22.31 5.12
C SER A 552 27.81 21.93 6.60
N GLN A 553 28.76 21.06 6.98
CA GLN A 553 29.02 20.63 8.37
C GLN A 553 29.01 21.82 9.35
N SER A 554 29.44 23.00 8.86
CA SER A 554 29.42 24.28 9.59
C SER A 554 28.07 24.65 10.20
N ASN A 555 26.94 24.34 9.55
CA ASN A 555 25.63 24.83 9.96
C ASN A 555 25.09 24.08 11.19
N ILE A 556 25.31 22.77 11.26
CA ILE A 556 24.90 21.94 12.41
C ILE A 556 25.77 22.30 13.63
N VAL A 557 27.08 22.43 13.42
CA VAL A 557 28.05 22.82 14.44
C VAL A 557 27.73 24.20 15.01
N GLU A 558 27.50 25.19 14.15
CA GLU A 558 27.13 26.54 14.57
C GLU A 558 25.82 26.54 15.36
N TRP A 559 24.82 25.77 14.91
CA TRP A 559 23.53 25.66 15.58
C TRP A 559 23.65 25.09 16.99
N TYR A 560 24.24 23.90 17.17
CA TYR A 560 24.32 23.30 18.51
C TYR A 560 25.24 24.11 19.43
N THR A 561 26.29 24.75 18.90
CA THR A 561 27.20 25.58 19.70
C THR A 561 26.47 26.81 20.25
N LYS A 562 25.71 27.50 19.40
CA LYS A 562 24.86 28.63 19.82
C LYS A 562 23.82 28.19 20.85
N LEU A 563 23.13 27.08 20.58
CA LEU A 563 22.07 26.58 21.47
C LEU A 563 22.62 26.15 22.84
N ILE A 564 23.73 25.41 22.88
CA ILE A 564 24.41 25.02 24.13
C ILE A 564 24.89 26.27 24.87
N SER A 565 25.50 27.24 24.20
CA SER A 565 25.94 28.48 24.84
C SER A 565 24.77 29.22 25.52
N LEU A 566 23.59 29.21 24.91
CA LEU A 566 22.37 29.78 25.48
C LEU A 566 21.91 28.99 26.70
N LEU A 567 21.89 27.66 26.62
CA LEU A 567 21.47 26.78 27.70
C LEU A 567 22.31 26.95 28.98
N PHE A 568 23.63 27.17 28.85
CA PHE A 568 24.54 27.35 29.98
C PHE A 568 24.87 28.80 30.32
N SER A 569 24.34 29.78 29.57
CA SER A 569 24.45 31.20 29.93
C SER A 569 23.78 31.54 31.27
N LYS A 570 22.95 30.64 31.80
CA LYS A 570 22.34 30.70 33.13
C LYS A 570 22.52 29.35 33.86
N PRO A 571 22.76 29.33 35.19
CA PRO A 571 23.09 28.12 35.94
C PRO A 571 21.86 27.27 36.28
N TYR A 572 21.09 26.85 35.26
CA TYR A 572 19.72 26.35 35.46
C TYR A 572 19.48 24.87 35.13
N ILE A 573 20.37 24.18 34.41
CA ILE A 573 20.17 22.74 34.15
C ILE A 573 20.40 21.97 35.44
N GLN A 574 19.35 21.33 35.94
CA GLN A 574 19.44 20.57 37.18
C GLN A 574 20.27 19.29 36.97
N PRO A 575 20.95 18.75 38.01
CA PRO A 575 21.74 17.53 37.88
C PRO A 575 20.97 16.30 37.36
N ASN A 576 19.65 16.30 37.52
CA ASN A 576 18.72 15.25 37.08
C ASN A 576 18.03 15.56 35.74
N GLU A 577 18.48 16.58 35.01
CA GLU A 577 17.98 16.94 33.68
C GLU A 577 18.96 16.51 32.58
N SER A 578 18.43 16.07 31.46
CA SER A 578 19.18 15.82 30.23
C SER A 578 18.52 16.54 29.07
N VAL A 579 19.33 16.95 28.11
CA VAL A 579 18.86 17.71 26.94
C VAL A 579 19.04 16.85 25.70
N ILE A 580 18.00 16.74 24.88
CA ILE A 580 18.04 16.05 23.59
C ILE A 580 17.87 17.11 22.51
N LEU A 581 18.93 17.33 21.75
CA LEU A 581 18.93 18.19 20.58
C LEU A 581 18.54 17.37 19.37
N VAL A 582 17.47 17.77 18.68
CA VAL A 582 16.96 17.09 17.50
C VAL A 582 17.12 18.02 16.31
N TYR A 583 17.98 17.64 15.37
CA TYR A 583 18.15 18.34 14.11
C TYR A 583 17.41 17.60 13.01
N PHE A 584 16.37 18.21 12.44
CA PHE A 584 15.54 17.63 11.41
C PHE A 584 15.68 18.39 10.10
N THR A 585 16.04 17.69 9.02
CA THR A 585 16.22 18.29 7.71
C THR A 585 15.81 17.36 6.57
N ASN A 586 15.42 17.94 5.44
CA ASN A 586 15.24 17.23 4.18
C ASN A 586 16.54 17.12 3.35
N GLY A 587 17.65 17.70 3.83
CA GLY A 587 18.96 17.61 3.19
C GLY A 587 19.69 16.29 3.47
N ILE A 588 20.78 16.08 2.73
CA ILE A 588 21.74 15.00 2.98
C ILE A 588 22.77 15.48 4.01
N ILE A 589 23.15 14.58 4.92
CA ILE A 589 24.31 14.73 5.80
C ILE A 589 25.32 13.67 5.36
N ASP A 590 26.46 14.10 4.80
CA ASP A 590 27.44 13.20 4.16
C ASP A 590 27.98 12.12 5.10
N ASP A 591 28.30 12.50 6.34
CA ASP A 591 28.83 11.60 7.35
C ASP A 591 28.21 11.95 8.72
N PRO A 592 27.00 11.44 9.02
CA PRO A 592 26.33 11.74 10.28
C PRO A 592 27.11 11.23 11.50
N GLN A 593 27.94 10.18 11.34
CA GLN A 593 28.76 9.65 12.44
C GLN A 593 29.91 10.59 12.77
N LYS A 594 30.55 11.21 11.77
CA LYS A 594 31.55 12.25 11.98
C LYS A 594 30.97 13.48 12.68
N GLU A 595 29.74 13.87 12.35
CA GLU A 595 29.05 14.97 13.04
C GLU A 595 28.80 14.65 14.52
N LEU A 596 28.28 13.45 14.80
CA LEU A 596 28.06 12.98 16.18
C LEU A 596 29.37 12.90 16.96
N HIS A 597 30.44 12.41 16.35
CA HIS A 597 31.76 12.36 16.98
C HIS A 597 32.31 13.76 17.29
N SER A 598 32.12 14.72 16.38
CA SER A 598 32.52 16.11 16.59
C SER A 598 31.73 16.76 17.72
N PHE A 599 30.45 16.45 17.81
CA PHE A 599 29.57 16.84 18.91
C PHE A 599 30.03 16.26 20.25
N ASP A 600 30.37 14.96 20.32
CA ASP A 600 30.86 14.31 21.54
C ASP A 600 32.18 14.91 22.04
N ILE A 601 33.10 15.23 21.12
CA ILE A 601 34.35 15.96 21.44
C ILE A 601 34.01 17.33 22.03
N TYR A 602 33.09 18.07 21.41
CA TYR A 602 32.66 19.38 21.90
C TYR A 602 32.06 19.30 23.30
N LEU A 603 31.17 18.34 23.57
CA LEU A 603 30.59 18.14 24.90
C LEU A 603 31.64 17.76 25.95
N SER A 604 32.57 16.87 25.60
CA SER A 604 33.64 16.43 26.49
C SER A 604 34.54 17.59 26.90
N ASN A 605 34.90 18.47 25.95
CA ASN A 605 35.72 19.65 26.19
C ASN A 605 35.02 20.71 27.06
N ASN A 606 33.69 20.73 27.07
CA ASN A 606 32.88 21.67 27.85
C ASN A 606 32.22 21.04 29.10
N HIS A 607 32.55 19.78 29.41
CA HIS A 607 32.00 19.02 30.55
C HIS A 607 30.46 18.89 30.55
N HIS A 608 29.86 18.67 29.38
CA HIS A 608 28.40 18.60 29.19
C HIS A 608 27.92 17.18 28.87
N ASN A 609 28.00 16.27 29.83
CA ASN A 609 27.74 14.83 29.59
C ASN A 609 26.25 14.43 29.54
N ASN A 610 25.33 15.38 29.76
CA ASN A 610 23.88 15.14 29.82
C ASN A 610 23.14 15.68 28.60
N ILE A 611 23.86 15.99 27.52
CA ILE A 611 23.30 16.50 26.27
C ILE A 611 23.51 15.45 25.19
N HIS A 612 22.49 15.23 24.37
CA HIS A 612 22.51 14.27 23.28
C HIS A 612 22.10 14.96 21.99
N LEU A 613 22.64 14.50 20.85
CA LEU A 613 22.30 15.00 19.53
C LEU A 613 21.70 13.86 18.70
N LEU A 614 20.55 14.13 18.08
CA LEU A 614 19.86 13.25 17.16
C LEU A 614 19.72 13.95 15.81
N LEU A 615 20.08 13.23 14.74
CA LEU A 615 20.04 13.75 13.38
C LEU A 615 19.01 12.99 12.54
N PHE A 616 18.04 13.72 12.00
CA PHE A 616 17.11 13.27 10.98
C PHE A 616 17.44 13.97 9.67
N HIS A 617 17.72 13.19 8.64
CA HIS A 617 18.14 13.65 7.32
C HIS A 617 17.50 12.77 6.24
N LYS A 618 17.61 13.19 4.98
CA LYS A 618 16.96 12.57 3.81
C LYS A 618 16.95 11.04 3.82
N ASP A 619 18.06 10.41 4.21
CA ASP A 619 18.25 8.95 4.10
C ASP A 619 17.67 8.14 5.26
N ASN A 620 17.18 8.80 6.33
CA ASN A 620 16.58 8.12 7.49
C ASN A 620 15.19 8.62 7.88
N LEU A 621 14.61 9.56 7.12
CA LEU A 621 13.28 10.10 7.40
C LEU A 621 12.18 9.04 7.32
N ASP A 622 12.28 8.12 6.37
CA ASP A 622 11.33 7.03 6.15
C ASP A 622 11.22 6.08 7.34
N GLN A 623 12.33 5.82 8.04
CA GLN A 623 12.37 5.04 9.27
C GLN A 623 11.68 5.76 10.43
N PHE A 624 11.72 7.09 10.44
CA PHE A 624 11.09 7.89 11.49
C PHE A 624 9.58 8.07 11.24
N LEU A 625 9.22 8.75 10.15
CA LEU A 625 7.84 9.19 9.90
C LEU A 625 7.01 8.18 9.09
N SER A 626 7.58 7.04 8.70
CA SER A 626 7.09 6.16 7.63
C SER A 626 7.20 6.79 6.23
N SER A 627 7.18 5.94 5.20
CA SER A 627 7.15 6.34 3.78
C SER A 627 6.03 7.34 3.45
N THR A 628 4.88 7.21 4.13
CA THR A 628 3.70 8.05 3.96
C THR A 628 3.99 9.52 4.19
N PHE A 629 4.63 9.83 5.30
CA PHE A 629 4.84 11.21 5.74
C PHE A 629 6.18 11.75 5.27
N SER A 630 7.15 10.86 5.07
CA SER A 630 8.50 11.25 4.64
C SER A 630 8.51 11.86 3.25
N HIS A 631 7.64 11.42 2.33
CA HIS A 631 7.60 12.02 1.00
C HIS A 631 7.27 13.52 1.03
N ARG A 632 6.37 13.98 1.92
CA ARG A 632 6.04 15.41 2.12
C ARG A 632 7.14 16.22 2.79
N ALA A 633 8.01 15.56 3.56
CA ALA A 633 9.20 16.19 4.11
C ALA A 633 10.31 16.30 3.05
N LEU A 634 10.40 15.32 2.15
CA LEU A 634 11.44 15.22 1.12
C LEU A 634 11.20 16.10 -0.11
N ILE A 635 9.94 16.48 -0.38
CA ILE A 635 9.54 17.47 -1.39
C ILE A 635 9.60 18.86 -0.76
#